data_AF-A0A0P7XKF9-F1
#
_entry.id   AF-A0A0P7XKF9-F1
#
_cell.length_a   1.000
_cell.length_b   1.000
_cell.length_c   1.000
_cell.angle_alpha   90.00
_cell.angle_beta   90.00
_cell.angle_gamma   90.00
#
_symmetry.space_group_name_H-M   'P 1'
#
loop_
_entity.id
_entity.type
_entity.pdbx_description
1 polymer ?
#
loop_
_entity_poly.entity_id
_entity_poly.type
_entity_poly.pdbx_seq_one_letter_code
_entity_poly.pdbx_strand_id
1 'polypeptide(L)'
;MRYIDQLIADFKKILKDNKKILAEKLAEILDNVNYLHPFREGNGRTQREFLRLLALEKGLTLNLNPPDNESVYERYMKGTIESDVKTLTELIFELINRNEK
;
A
#
# COMPACT_ATOMS: atom_id res chain seq x y z
N MET A 1 1.42 17.97 8.58
CA MET A 1 1.57 16.71 7.81
C MET A 1 2.95 16.54 7.17
N ARG A 2 4.06 17.09 7.71
CA ARG A 2 5.40 16.93 7.09
C ARG A 2 5.92 15.49 7.01
N TYR A 3 5.33 14.57 7.78
CA TYR A 3 5.79 13.18 7.87
C TYR A 3 5.33 12.33 6.68
N ILE A 4 4.08 12.43 6.24
CA ILE A 4 3.61 11.64 5.07
C ILE A 4 4.32 12.06 3.78
N ASP A 5 4.59 13.36 3.63
CA ASP A 5 5.37 13.89 2.51
C ASP A 5 6.78 13.29 2.49
N GLN A 6 7.40 13.12 3.66
CA GLN A 6 8.71 12.48 3.81
C GLN A 6 8.65 11.00 3.43
N LEU A 7 7.63 10.26 3.87
CA LEU A 7 7.45 8.85 3.49
C LEU A 7 7.31 8.67 1.98
N ILE A 8 6.53 9.53 1.33
CA ILE A 8 6.37 9.53 -0.12
C ILE A 8 7.70 9.89 -0.81
N ALA A 9 8.42 10.90 -0.32
CA ALA A 9 9.72 11.29 -0.86
C ALA A 9 10.74 10.15 -0.76
N ASP A 10 10.74 9.41 0.35
CA ASP A 10 11.62 8.26 0.54
C ASP A 10 11.20 7.08 -0.32
N PHE A 11 9.90 6.82 -0.47
CA PHE A 11 9.39 5.84 -1.43
C PHE A 11 9.88 6.13 -2.85
N LYS A 12 9.86 7.40 -3.27
CA LYS A 12 10.31 7.82 -4.60
C LYS A 12 11.79 7.56 -4.85
N LYS A 13 12.64 7.47 -3.82
CA LYS A 13 14.07 7.14 -3.96
C LYS A 13 14.33 5.64 -4.13
N ILE A 14 13.39 4.77 -3.77
CA ILE A 14 13.59 3.31 -3.85
C ILE A 14 13.58 2.86 -5.31
N LEU A 15 14.56 2.03 -5.70
CA LEU A 15 14.62 1.44 -7.03
C LEU A 15 13.50 0.42 -7.22
N LYS A 16 12.87 0.42 -8.41
CA LYS A 16 11.74 -0.48 -8.75
C LYS A 16 12.05 -1.98 -8.58
N ASP A 17 13.33 -2.35 -8.65
CA ASP A 17 13.76 -3.75 -8.55
C ASP A 17 13.77 -4.25 -7.10
N ASN A 18 13.75 -3.34 -6.12
CA ASN A 18 13.76 -3.69 -4.70
C ASN A 18 12.33 -3.85 -4.15
N LYS A 19 11.61 -4.86 -4.65
CA LYS A 19 10.20 -5.15 -4.28
C LYS A 19 9.97 -5.21 -2.78
N LYS A 20 10.92 -5.78 -2.01
CA LYS A 20 10.80 -5.91 -0.56
C LYS A 20 10.75 -4.53 0.13
N ILE A 21 11.72 -3.66 -0.15
CA ILE A 21 11.74 -2.31 0.44
C ILE A 21 10.55 -1.46 -0.05
N LEU A 22 10.11 -1.65 -1.30
CA LEU A 22 8.90 -1.00 -1.80
C LEU A 22 7.65 -1.44 -1.02
N ALA A 23 7.50 -2.73 -0.75
CA ALA A 23 6.37 -3.27 0.02
C ALA A 23 6.38 -2.76 1.46
N GLU A 24 7.54 -2.78 2.12
CA GLU A 24 7.72 -2.23 3.48
C GLU A 24 7.31 -0.75 3.53
N LYS A 25 7.78 0.05 2.58
CA LYS A 25 7.47 1.49 2.54
C LYS A 25 6.01 1.78 2.20
N LEU A 26 5.38 0.99 1.32
CA LEU A 26 3.95 1.12 1.02
C LEU A 26 3.08 0.73 2.23
N ALA A 27 3.47 -0.29 2.99
CA ALA A 27 2.79 -0.67 4.22
C ALA A 27 2.88 0.43 5.29
N GLU A 28 4.06 1.04 5.46
CA GLU A 28 4.27 2.19 6.37
C GLU A 28 3.41 3.40 5.96
N ILE A 29 3.34 3.70 4.66
CA ILE A 29 2.46 4.77 4.13
C ILE A 29 0.99 4.43 4.41
N LEU A 30 0.56 3.19 4.17
CA LEU A 30 -0.82 2.76 4.39
C LEU A 30 -1.22 2.89 5.86
N ASP A 31 -0.39 2.43 6.79
CA ASP A 31 -0.67 2.54 8.23
C ASP A 31 -0.81 4.01 8.67
N ASN A 32 0.04 4.89 8.15
CA ASN A 32 -0.06 6.32 8.42
C ASN A 32 -1.32 6.97 7.84
N VAL A 33 -1.69 6.66 6.59
CA VAL A 33 -2.93 7.15 5.99
C VAL A 33 -4.16 6.59 6.73
N ASN A 34 -4.07 5.35 7.18
CA ASN A 34 -5.11 4.69 7.95
C ASN A 34 -5.32 5.36 9.31
N TYR A 35 -4.24 5.71 10.01
CA TYR A 35 -4.28 6.47 11.25
C TYR A 35 -4.95 7.85 11.07
N LEU A 36 -4.69 8.54 9.95
CA LEU A 36 -5.26 9.86 9.70
C LEU A 36 -6.78 9.83 9.44
N HIS A 37 -7.27 8.78 8.81
CA HIS A 37 -8.69 8.56 8.47
C HIS A 37 -9.46 9.84 8.07
N PRO A 38 -9.02 10.58 7.03
CA PRO A 38 -9.41 11.97 6.80
C PRO A 38 -10.83 12.19 6.28
N PHE A 39 -11.51 11.14 5.80
CA PHE A 39 -12.85 11.25 5.21
C PHE A 39 -13.93 10.69 6.15
N ARG A 40 -15.17 11.19 6.03
CA ARG A 40 -16.35 10.60 6.70
C ARG A 40 -16.61 9.17 6.23
N GLU A 41 -16.50 8.93 4.92
CA GLU A 41 -16.69 7.62 4.30
C GLU A 41 -15.73 7.46 3.12
N GLY A 42 -15.41 6.21 2.75
CA GLY A 42 -14.57 5.92 1.58
C GLY A 42 -13.06 5.95 1.82
N ASN A 43 -12.59 5.96 3.08
CA ASN A 43 -11.16 5.88 3.40
C ASN A 43 -10.52 4.63 2.78
N GLY A 44 -11.13 3.45 2.94
CA GLY A 44 -10.60 2.20 2.35
C GLY A 44 -10.44 2.25 0.82
N ARG A 45 -11.41 2.86 0.11
CA ARG A 45 -11.29 3.03 -1.36
C ARG A 45 -10.14 3.98 -1.71
N THR A 46 -10.03 5.09 -0.99
CA THR A 46 -9.02 6.12 -1.24
C THR A 46 -7.61 5.63 -0.89
N GLN A 47 -7.45 4.91 0.22
CA GLN A 47 -6.20 4.28 0.64
C GLN A 47 -5.67 3.31 -0.43
N ARG A 48 -6.51 2.38 -0.89
CA ARG A 48 -6.11 1.40 -1.92
C ARG A 48 -5.75 2.07 -3.24
N GLU A 49 -6.54 3.05 -3.66
CA GLU A 49 -6.26 3.79 -4.89
C GLU A 49 -4.98 4.63 -4.79
N PHE A 50 -4.73 5.24 -3.64
CA PHE A 50 -3.49 5.97 -3.39
C PHE A 50 -2.26 5.07 -3.49
N LEU A 51 -2.30 3.89 -2.86
CA LEU A 51 -1.22 2.90 -2.97
C LEU A 51 -1.06 2.36 -4.40
N ARG A 52 -2.16 2.13 -5.12
CA ARG A 52 -2.14 1.70 -6.53
C ARG A 52 -1.43 2.74 -7.41
N LEU A 53 -1.70 4.03 -7.19
CA LEU A 53 -1.06 5.11 -7.94
C LEU A 53 0.45 5.23 -7.62
N LEU A 54 0.86 5.06 -6.37
CA LEU A 54 2.28 5.03 -5.99
C LEU A 54 3.02 3.85 -6.64
N ALA A 55 2.43 2.66 -6.64
CA ALA A 55 2.97 1.50 -7.35
C ALA A 55 3.06 1.76 -8.86
N LEU A 56 2.02 2.37 -9.44
CA LEU A 56 1.96 2.70 -10.86
C LEU A 56 3.07 3.69 -11.27
N GLU A 57 3.37 4.70 -10.45
CA GLU A 57 4.49 5.64 -10.68
C GLU A 57 5.84 4.91 -10.79
N LYS A 58 5.98 3.74 -10.17
CA LYS A 58 7.17 2.87 -10.25
C LYS A 58 7.12 1.85 -11.40
N GLY A 59 6.06 1.85 -12.21
CA GLY A 59 5.82 0.85 -13.25
C GLY A 59 5.42 -0.52 -12.70
N LEU A 60 4.74 -0.54 -11.54
CA LEU A 60 4.28 -1.74 -10.85
C LEU A 60 2.75 -1.78 -10.79
N THR A 61 2.19 -2.99 -10.71
CA THR A 61 0.80 -3.25 -10.37
C THR A 61 0.67 -3.56 -8.89
N LEU A 62 -0.45 -3.13 -8.29
CA LEU A 62 -0.85 -3.49 -6.94
C LEU A 62 -2.38 -3.45 -6.85
N ASN A 63 -3.00 -4.58 -6.52
CA ASN A 63 -4.45 -4.67 -6.31
C ASN A 63 -4.76 -5.25 -4.93
N LEU A 64 -5.17 -4.39 -4.01
CA LEU A 64 -5.52 -4.74 -2.62
C LEU A 64 -7.01 -5.07 -2.41
N ASN A 65 -7.79 -5.16 -3.49
CA ASN A 65 -9.20 -5.58 -3.42
C ASN A 65 -9.64 -6.27 -4.73
N PRO A 66 -8.98 -7.37 -5.13
CA PRO A 66 -9.42 -8.18 -6.25
C PRO A 66 -10.83 -8.75 -5.98
N PRO A 67 -11.74 -8.76 -6.98
CA PRO A 67 -13.10 -9.26 -6.80
C PRO A 67 -13.13 -10.77 -6.50
N ASP A 68 -12.13 -11.52 -6.97
CA ASP A 68 -12.12 -12.98 -6.95
C ASP A 68 -11.23 -13.55 -5.83
N ASN A 69 -10.74 -12.71 -4.91
CA ASN A 69 -9.84 -13.15 -3.84
C ASN A 69 -10.15 -12.42 -2.52
N GLU A 70 -11.06 -13.04 -1.76
CA GLU A 70 -11.50 -12.60 -0.44
C GLU A 70 -10.36 -12.56 0.58
N SER A 71 -9.39 -13.49 0.50
CA SER A 71 -8.24 -13.53 1.42
C SER A 71 -7.40 -12.25 1.38
N VAL A 72 -7.26 -11.62 0.21
CA VAL A 72 -6.57 -10.33 0.09
C VAL A 72 -7.33 -9.25 0.86
N TYR A 73 -8.65 -9.19 0.71
CA TYR A 73 -9.49 -8.24 1.42
C TYR A 73 -9.41 -8.46 2.94
N GLU A 74 -9.53 -9.69 3.42
CA GLU A 74 -9.45 -10.03 4.84
C GLU A 74 -8.09 -9.65 5.45
N ARG A 75 -6.98 -9.99 4.78
CA ARG A 75 -5.63 -9.63 5.25
C ARG A 75 -5.41 -8.12 5.26
N TYR A 76 -5.91 -7.41 4.25
CA TYR A 76 -5.89 -5.94 4.21
C TYR A 76 -6.68 -5.36 5.39
N MET A 77 -7.90 -5.83 5.62
CA MET A 77 -8.75 -5.35 6.72
C MET A 77 -8.13 -5.65 8.08
N LYS A 78 -7.63 -6.87 8.30
CA LYS A 78 -6.95 -7.24 9.54
C LYS A 78 -5.72 -6.36 9.77
N GLY A 79 -4.84 -6.24 8.77
CA GLY A 79 -3.62 -5.44 8.89
C GLY A 79 -3.89 -3.96 9.17
N THR A 80 -4.93 -3.39 8.57
CA THR A 80 -5.32 -1.99 8.81
C THR A 80 -6.02 -1.77 10.15
N ILE A 81 -6.81 -2.73 10.63
CA ILE A 81 -7.49 -2.64 11.93
C ILE A 81 -6.50 -2.82 13.09
N GLU A 82 -5.57 -3.76 12.95
CA GLU A 82 -4.59 -4.10 14.00
C GLU A 82 -3.30 -3.27 13.91
N SER A 83 -3.19 -2.38 12.92
CA SER A 83 -1.92 -1.69 12.57
C SER A 83 -0.74 -2.66 12.44
N ASP A 84 -1.02 -3.85 11.89
CA ASP A 84 -0.01 -4.88 11.64
C ASP A 84 0.71 -4.62 10.32
N VAL A 85 1.71 -3.73 10.39
CA VAL A 85 2.56 -3.34 9.26
C VAL A 85 3.28 -4.56 8.67
N LYS A 86 3.57 -5.59 9.46
CA LYS A 86 4.24 -6.80 8.96
C LYS A 86 3.30 -7.59 8.05
N THR A 87 2.07 -7.85 8.49
CA THR A 87 1.05 -8.52 7.66
C THR A 87 0.78 -7.72 6.38
N LEU A 88 0.69 -6.39 6.47
CA LEU A 88 0.51 -5.52 5.30
C LEU A 88 1.71 -5.58 4.35
N THR A 89 2.93 -5.62 4.88
CA THR A 89 4.17 -5.73 4.08
C THR A 89 4.19 -7.05 3.31
N GLU A 90 3.90 -8.16 3.97
CA GLU A 90 3.85 -9.49 3.35
C GLU A 90 2.80 -9.54 2.24
N LEU A 91 1.58 -9.04 2.53
CA LEU A 91 0.50 -8.95 1.55
C LEU A 91 0.89 -8.11 0.33
N ILE A 92 1.45 -6.91 0.54
CA ILE A 92 1.85 -6.02 -0.55
C ILE A 92 3.00 -6.65 -1.35
N PHE A 93 3.95 -7.31 -0.70
CA PHE A 93 5.07 -7.97 -1.36
C PHE A 93 4.62 -9.11 -2.28
N GLU A 94 3.63 -9.90 -1.86
CA GLU A 94 3.04 -10.97 -2.67
C GLU A 94 2.30 -10.42 -3.90
N LEU A 95 1.61 -9.29 -3.74
CA LEU A 95 0.75 -8.73 -4.78
C LEU A 95 1.47 -7.78 -5.75
N ILE A 96 2.60 -7.19 -5.35
CA ILE A 96 3.29 -6.20 -6.18
C ILE A 96 4.02 -6.86 -7.35
N ASN A 97 3.62 -6.49 -8.57
CA ASN A 97 4.17 -7.08 -9.79
C ASN A 97 4.63 -6.03 -10.80
N ARG A 98 5.49 -6.43 -11.74
CA ARG A 98 5.90 -5.52 -12.82
C ARG A 98 4.73 -5.41 -13.79
N ASN A 99 4.50 -4.22 -14.32
CA ASN A 99 3.62 -4.08 -15.47
C ASN A 99 4.28 -4.84 -16.63
N GLU A 100 3.63 -5.91 -17.09
CA GLU A 100 3.95 -6.48 -18.40
C GLU A 100 3.58 -5.40 -19.43
N LYS A 101 4.57 -4.94 -20.19
CA LYS A 101 4.35 -4.06 -21.34
C LYS A 101 3.86 -4.89 -22.52
#